data_AF-A0A9W7HE95-F1
#
_entry.id   AF-A0A9W7HE95-F1
#
_cell.length_a   1.000
_cell.length_b   1.000
_cell.length_c   1.000
_cell.angle_alpha   90.00
_cell.angle_beta   90.00
_cell.angle_gamma   90.00
#
_symmetry.space_group_name_H-M   'P 1'
#
loop_
_entity.id
_entity.type
_entity.pdbx_description
1 polymer ?
#
loop_
_entity_poly.entity_id
_entity_poly.type
_entity_poly.pdbx_seq_one_letter_code
_entity_poly.pdbx_strand_id
1 'polypeptide(L)'
;MAIVVRFVDRSGFVRERFLNLVHVKDTTSLTLKSEIYAVLSHHNLNLEDIRGQGYDGASNMRGEWNGLQALFMKDCPYAYYVHCLAHRLQLALVVAAREVPQVHAFFQNLIFVVNVVTSSSKRHDELQANYITEIEHLKEIGELEMGKGVNQVGTLQRPRDTRWSSHYKSICSMLRMYSATRIVVTDIATQGTTFAQRGDALNAIKLLMSYEFVFILHVVKEIMAITDGLFHALQQKVPRHCKCYAHGFHYKDAYSKFKR
;
A
#
# COMPACT_ATOMS: atom_id res chain seq x y z
N MET A 1 3.48 -4.87 17.52
CA MET A 1 2.91 -3.52 17.48
C MET A 1 4.02 -2.49 17.56
N ALA A 2 4.12 -1.57 16.60
CA ALA A 2 5.08 -0.46 16.66
C ALA A 2 4.42 0.75 17.35
N ILE A 3 5.15 1.41 18.25
CA ILE A 3 4.68 2.58 18.98
C ILE A 3 5.55 3.78 18.60
N VAL A 4 4.88 4.82 18.12
CA VAL A 4 5.50 6.08 17.70
C VAL A 4 4.75 7.22 18.36
N VAL A 5 5.48 8.14 18.98
CA VAL A 5 4.92 9.36 19.57
C VAL A 5 5.21 10.57 18.71
N ARG A 6 4.22 11.46 18.64
CA ARG A 6 4.33 12.75 17.95
C ARG A 6 4.04 13.86 18.95
N PHE A 7 4.96 14.80 19.09
CA PHE A 7 4.87 15.88 20.08
C PHE A 7 5.46 17.18 19.51
N VAL A 8 5.21 18.29 20.20
CA VAL A 8 5.79 19.60 19.88
C VAL A 8 6.97 19.83 20.82
N ASP A 9 8.15 20.11 20.29
CA ASP A 9 9.32 20.42 21.10
C ASP A 9 9.29 21.85 21.64
N ARG A 10 10.28 22.20 22.48
CA ARG A 10 10.37 23.54 23.08
C ARG A 10 10.53 24.68 22.06
N SER A 11 10.93 24.36 20.83
CA SER A 11 11.07 25.32 19.73
C SER A 11 9.81 25.40 18.88
N GLY A 12 8.72 24.72 19.26
CA GLY A 12 7.46 24.71 18.53
C GLY A 12 7.45 23.76 17.33
N PHE A 13 8.49 22.93 17.13
CA PHE A 13 8.54 22.01 16.00
C PHE A 13 7.89 20.68 16.33
N VAL A 14 7.09 20.18 15.38
CA VAL A 14 6.52 18.84 15.46
C VAL A 14 7.63 17.81 15.29
N ARG A 15 7.83 16.99 16.31
CA ARG A 15 8.76 15.85 16.33
C ARG A 15 7.99 14.55 16.33
N GLU A 16 8.61 13.54 15.75
CA GLU A 16 8.14 12.16 15.79
C GLU A 16 9.29 11.27 16.28
N ARG A 17 8.99 10.36 17.21
CA ARG A 17 9.95 9.43 17.81
C ARG A 17 9.35 8.05 17.89
N PHE A 18 10.04 7.09 17.30
CA PHE A 18 9.79 5.68 17.55
C PHE A 18 10.18 5.37 18.99
N LEU A 19 9.29 4.73 19.75
CA LEU A 19 9.55 4.32 21.12
C LEU A 19 9.95 2.85 21.18
N ASN A 20 9.11 1.97 20.62
CA ASN A 20 9.34 0.53 20.74
C ASN A 20 8.60 -0.29 19.67
N LEU A 21 9.06 -1.51 19.43
CA LEU A 21 8.38 -2.55 18.68
C LEU A 21 8.05 -3.70 19.64
N VAL A 22 6.81 -3.71 20.11
CA VAL A 22 6.35 -4.64 21.14
C VAL A 22 5.78 -5.90 20.49
N HIS A 23 6.19 -7.08 20.94
CA HIS A 23 5.49 -8.31 20.63
C HIS A 23 4.22 -8.41 21.47
N VAL A 24 3.08 -8.62 20.83
CA VAL A 24 1.78 -8.74 21.51
C VAL A 24 1.26 -10.16 21.32
N LYS A 25 0.82 -10.80 22.41
CA LYS A 25 0.30 -12.17 22.40
C LYS A 25 -1.00 -12.31 21.60
N ASP A 26 -1.81 -11.25 21.60
CA ASP A 26 -3.07 -11.14 20.88
C ASP A 26 -3.30 -9.66 20.50
N THR A 27 -4.25 -9.44 19.59
CA THR A 27 -4.60 -8.10 19.08
C THR A 27 -5.88 -7.56 19.72
N THR A 28 -6.25 -8.03 20.92
CA THR A 28 -7.43 -7.48 21.63
C THR A 28 -7.14 -6.08 22.15
N SER A 29 -8.16 -5.23 22.19
CA SER A 29 -7.99 -3.84 22.62
C SER A 29 -7.41 -3.70 24.03
N LEU A 30 -7.72 -4.62 24.94
CA LEU A 30 -7.19 -4.63 26.31
C LEU A 30 -5.69 -4.94 26.34
N THR A 31 -5.26 -6.00 25.66
CA THR A 31 -3.83 -6.33 25.54
C THR A 31 -3.07 -5.17 24.91
N LEU A 32 -3.58 -4.59 23.82
CA LEU A 32 -2.92 -3.46 23.16
C LEU A 32 -2.81 -2.23 24.09
N LYS A 33 -3.86 -1.91 24.86
CA LYS A 33 -3.84 -0.80 25.82
C LYS A 33 -2.78 -1.01 26.90
N SER A 34 -2.74 -2.20 27.50
CA SER A 34 -1.79 -2.54 28.57
C SER A 34 -0.35 -2.43 28.08
N GLU A 35 -0.06 -2.93 26.88
CA GLU A 35 1.29 -2.86 26.30
C GLU A 35 1.71 -1.42 25.94
N ILE A 36 0.78 -0.61 25.40
CA ILE A 36 1.05 0.82 25.17
C ILE A 36 1.31 1.53 26.49
N TYR A 37 0.50 1.27 27.52
CA TYR A 37 0.69 1.86 28.85
C TYR A 37 2.04 1.51 29.46
N ALA A 38 2.45 0.25 29.35
CA ALA A 38 3.74 -0.22 29.84
C ALA A 38 4.90 0.50 29.14
N VAL A 39 4.85 0.65 27.81
CA VAL A 39 5.88 1.38 27.05
C VAL A 39 5.91 2.87 27.41
N LEU A 40 4.76 3.53 27.52
CA LEU A 40 4.72 4.94 27.91
C LEU A 40 5.27 5.15 29.33
N SER A 41 4.88 4.29 30.28
CA SER A 41 5.38 4.31 31.65
C SER A 41 6.90 4.09 31.72
N HIS A 42 7.43 3.15 30.93
CA HIS A 42 8.87 2.89 30.83
C HIS A 42 9.67 4.11 30.36
N HIS A 43 9.06 4.97 29.53
CA HIS A 43 9.64 6.22 29.06
C HIS A 43 9.23 7.44 29.90
N ASN A 44 8.62 7.23 31.08
CA ASN A 44 8.13 8.29 31.96
C ASN A 44 7.16 9.27 31.28
N LEU A 45 6.34 8.77 30.34
CA LEU A 45 5.30 9.53 29.67
C LEU A 45 3.95 9.26 30.33
N ASN A 46 3.27 10.31 30.78
CA ASN A 46 1.96 10.18 31.42
C ASN A 46 0.85 10.01 30.36
N LEU A 47 -0.11 9.13 30.65
CA LEU A 47 -1.30 8.96 29.80
C LEU A 47 -2.13 10.24 29.71
N GLU A 48 -2.18 11.03 30.77
CA GLU A 48 -2.98 12.25 30.85
C GLU A 48 -2.49 13.33 29.89
N ASP A 49 -1.25 13.24 29.41
CA ASP A 49 -0.64 14.16 28.45
C ASP A 49 -0.97 13.80 27.00
N ILE A 50 -1.61 12.65 26.76
CA ILE A 50 -2.04 12.27 25.41
C ILE A 50 -3.13 13.22 24.94
N ARG A 51 -2.95 13.75 23.73
CA ARG A 51 -3.91 14.64 23.06
C ARG A 51 -4.45 14.08 21.76
N GLY A 52 -4.03 12.89 21.37
CA GLY A 52 -4.50 12.24 20.16
C GLY A 52 -3.99 10.82 20.06
N GLN A 53 -4.76 9.97 19.38
CA GLN A 53 -4.44 8.56 19.17
C GLN A 53 -4.70 8.20 17.70
N GLY A 54 -3.65 7.74 17.00
CA GLY A 54 -3.69 7.49 15.55
C GLY A 54 -3.49 6.02 15.22
N TYR A 55 -4.58 5.32 14.85
CA TYR A 55 -4.54 3.89 14.52
C TYR A 55 -5.34 3.58 13.24
N ASP A 56 -5.29 2.33 12.77
CA ASP A 56 -6.13 1.85 11.67
C ASP A 56 -7.61 1.69 12.10
N GLY A 57 -8.44 1.29 11.13
CA GLY A 57 -9.88 1.11 11.29
C GLY A 57 -10.29 -0.29 11.69
N ALA A 58 -9.39 -1.14 12.20
CA ALA A 58 -9.77 -2.47 12.68
C ALA A 58 -10.74 -2.35 13.86
N SER A 59 -11.67 -3.31 14.01
CA SER A 59 -12.70 -3.28 15.08
C SER A 59 -12.11 -3.12 16.48
N ASN A 60 -10.99 -3.80 16.76
CA ASN A 60 -10.28 -3.68 18.03
C ASN A 60 -9.61 -2.31 18.23
N MET A 61 -9.42 -1.51 17.17
CA MET A 61 -8.88 -0.16 17.28
C MET A 61 -10.00 0.89 17.34
N ARG A 62 -10.93 0.85 16.37
CA ARG A 62 -12.03 1.82 16.20
C ARG A 62 -13.32 1.50 16.94
N GLY A 63 -13.42 0.39 17.65
CA GLY A 63 -14.65 0.01 18.34
C GLY A 63 -15.11 1.10 19.32
N GLU A 64 -16.39 1.45 19.29
CA GLU A 64 -16.97 2.54 20.10
C GLU A 64 -17.01 2.20 21.59
N TRP A 65 -17.19 0.92 21.93
CA TRP A 65 -17.39 0.47 23.31
C TRP A 65 -16.15 -0.21 23.90
N ASN A 66 -15.59 -1.12 23.11
CA ASN A 66 -14.49 -2.01 23.49
C ASN A 66 -13.26 -1.85 22.58
N GLY A 67 -13.26 -0.88 21.66
CA GLY A 67 -12.08 -0.59 20.85
C GLY A 67 -11.01 0.14 21.67
N LEU A 68 -9.76 0.04 21.22
CA LEU A 68 -8.62 0.72 21.83
C LEU A 68 -8.90 2.22 22.00
N GLN A 69 -9.54 2.84 21.00
CA GLN A 69 -9.92 4.25 21.07
C GLN A 69 -10.81 4.58 22.28
N ALA A 70 -11.80 3.73 22.54
CA ALA A 70 -12.77 3.94 23.60
C ALA A 70 -12.13 3.70 24.97
N LEU A 71 -11.25 2.70 25.05
CA LEU A 71 -10.53 2.40 26.28
C LEU A 71 -9.55 3.51 26.67
N PHE A 72 -8.88 4.17 25.72
CA PHE A 72 -8.06 5.34 26.03
C PHE A 72 -8.89 6.58 26.33
N MET A 73 -10.01 6.80 25.65
CA MET A 73 -10.89 7.94 25.94
C MET A 73 -11.53 7.88 27.33
N LYS A 74 -11.73 6.68 27.89
CA LYS A 74 -12.18 6.50 29.28
C LYS A 74 -11.18 7.05 30.30
N ASP A 75 -9.89 6.85 30.06
CA ASP A 75 -8.82 7.29 30.97
C ASP A 75 -8.34 8.70 30.64
N CYS A 76 -8.35 9.08 29.36
CA CYS A 76 -7.92 10.37 28.84
C CYS A 76 -8.97 10.92 27.86
N PRO A 77 -10.00 11.65 28.35
CA PRO A 77 -11.10 12.16 27.51
C PRO A 77 -10.67 13.10 26.38
N TYR A 78 -9.47 13.69 26.47
CA TYR A 78 -8.91 14.60 25.47
C TYR A 78 -8.07 13.88 24.39
N ALA A 79 -7.82 12.57 24.53
CA ALA A 79 -7.08 11.76 23.56
C ALA A 79 -7.98 11.34 22.37
N TYR A 80 -8.30 12.29 21.50
CA TYR A 80 -9.21 12.03 20.40
C TYR A 80 -8.62 11.07 19.35
N TYR A 81 -9.48 10.22 18.79
CA TYR A 81 -9.06 9.24 17.79
C TYR A 81 -9.00 9.83 16.39
N VAL A 82 -7.92 9.49 15.68
CA VAL A 82 -7.71 9.79 14.28
C VAL A 82 -7.56 8.47 13.52
N HIS A 83 -8.54 8.18 12.67
CA HIS A 83 -8.45 7.05 11.75
C HIS A 83 -7.38 7.34 10.68
N CYS A 84 -6.42 6.42 10.53
CA CYS A 84 -5.36 6.51 9.55
C CYS A 84 -5.88 6.84 8.13
N LEU A 85 -5.57 8.04 7.64
CA LEU A 85 -6.02 8.52 6.33
C LEU A 85 -5.51 7.65 5.18
N ALA A 86 -4.27 7.17 5.26
CA ALA A 86 -3.70 6.27 4.27
C ALA A 86 -4.47 4.94 4.20
N HIS A 87 -4.91 4.42 5.35
CA HIS A 87 -5.76 3.24 5.41
C HIS A 87 -7.18 3.50 4.87
N ARG A 88 -7.76 4.67 5.17
CA ARG A 88 -9.06 5.08 4.59
C ARG A 88 -9.01 5.19 3.07
N LEU A 89 -7.98 5.82 2.54
CA LEU A 89 -7.76 5.92 1.10
C LEU A 89 -7.65 4.52 0.48
N GLN A 90 -6.83 3.65 1.07
CA GLN A 90 -6.67 2.26 0.65
C GLN A 90 -8.02 1.51 0.59
N LEU A 91 -8.86 1.64 1.62
CA LEU A 91 -10.18 1.01 1.65
C LEU A 91 -11.11 1.57 0.57
N ALA A 92 -11.15 2.89 0.40
CA ALA A 92 -11.98 3.54 -0.60
C ALA A 92 -11.61 3.09 -2.03
N LEU A 93 -10.31 3.00 -2.33
CA LEU A 93 -9.81 2.55 -3.63
C LEU A 93 -10.15 1.09 -3.92
N VAL A 94 -9.97 0.20 -2.93
CA VAL A 94 -10.31 -1.22 -3.08
C VAL A 94 -11.80 -1.40 -3.31
N VAL A 95 -12.65 -0.69 -2.57
CA VAL A 95 -14.11 -0.76 -2.76
C VAL A 95 -14.48 -0.22 -4.14
N ALA A 96 -14.01 0.96 -4.52
CA ALA A 96 -14.30 1.56 -5.83
C ALA A 96 -13.87 0.64 -6.98
N ALA A 97 -12.70 0.00 -6.89
CA ALA A 97 -12.20 -0.91 -7.91
C ALA A 97 -13.02 -2.20 -8.02
N ARG A 98 -13.58 -2.71 -6.93
CA ARG A 98 -14.45 -3.90 -6.93
C ARG A 98 -15.77 -3.67 -7.65
N GLU A 99 -16.25 -2.43 -7.65
CA GLU A 99 -17.47 -2.03 -8.37
C GLU A 99 -17.24 -1.87 -9.89
N VAL A 100 -16.01 -2.09 -10.39
CA VAL A 100 -15.68 -2.06 -11.82
C VAL A 100 -15.29 -3.47 -12.28
N PRO A 101 -16.23 -4.26 -12.83
CA PRO A 101 -15.99 -5.66 -13.21
C PRO A 101 -14.78 -5.86 -14.14
N GLN A 102 -14.55 -4.92 -15.06
CA GLN A 102 -13.43 -4.97 -16.01
C GLN A 102 -12.08 -4.84 -15.30
N VAL A 103 -11.98 -3.99 -14.26
CA VAL A 103 -10.77 -3.86 -13.45
C VAL A 103 -10.53 -5.14 -12.63
N HIS A 104 -11.60 -5.74 -12.11
CA HIS A 104 -11.50 -7.03 -11.43
C HIS A 104 -10.98 -8.12 -12.37
N ALA A 105 -11.59 -8.26 -13.55
CA ALA A 105 -11.20 -9.24 -14.58
C ALA A 105 -9.75 -9.01 -15.04
N PHE A 106 -9.35 -7.76 -15.24
CA PHE A 106 -7.98 -7.38 -15.55
C PHE A 106 -6.98 -7.89 -14.49
N PHE A 107 -7.24 -7.69 -13.20
CA PHE A 107 -6.34 -8.17 -12.15
C PHE A 107 -6.27 -9.71 -12.08
N GLN A 108 -7.36 -10.43 -12.35
CA GLN A 108 -7.34 -11.88 -12.48
C GLN A 108 -6.45 -12.32 -13.66
N ASN A 109 -6.62 -11.68 -14.81
CA ASN A 109 -5.81 -11.94 -16.01
C ASN A 109 -4.33 -11.60 -15.76
N LEU A 110 -4.05 -10.51 -15.07
CA LEU A 110 -2.69 -10.11 -14.70
C LEU A 110 -2.04 -11.18 -13.81
N ILE A 111 -2.74 -11.65 -12.78
CA ILE A 111 -2.25 -12.72 -11.89
C ILE A 111 -2.00 -14.01 -12.68
N PHE A 112 -2.90 -14.36 -13.61
CA PHE A 112 -2.74 -15.51 -14.47
C PHE A 112 -1.45 -15.43 -15.31
N VAL A 113 -1.24 -14.31 -16.02
CA VAL A 113 -0.03 -14.10 -16.83
C VAL A 113 1.22 -14.16 -15.97
N VAL A 114 1.21 -13.49 -14.80
CA VAL A 114 2.33 -13.52 -13.86
C VAL A 114 2.65 -14.97 -13.48
N ASN A 115 1.65 -15.76 -13.09
CA ASN A 115 1.84 -17.14 -12.68
C ASN A 115 2.40 -18.02 -13.81
N VAL A 116 1.95 -17.84 -15.06
CA VAL A 116 2.49 -18.59 -16.22
C VAL A 116 4.00 -18.38 -16.37
N VAL A 117 4.45 -17.14 -16.20
CA VAL A 117 5.86 -16.77 -16.34
C VAL A 117 6.68 -17.12 -15.09
N THR A 118 6.12 -16.99 -13.89
CA THR A 118 6.87 -17.20 -12.64
C THR A 118 6.73 -18.62 -12.06
N SER A 119 6.11 -19.56 -12.77
CA SER A 119 5.86 -20.92 -12.24
C SER A 119 7.12 -21.78 -12.10
N SER A 120 8.29 -21.30 -12.53
CA SER A 120 9.58 -22.00 -12.40
C SER A 120 10.71 -21.00 -12.24
N SER A 121 11.73 -21.36 -11.44
CA SER A 121 12.96 -20.55 -11.30
C SER A 121 13.64 -20.30 -12.65
N LYS A 122 13.71 -21.32 -13.51
CA LYS A 122 14.28 -21.19 -14.86
C LYS A 122 13.58 -20.08 -15.67
N ARG A 123 12.25 -20.04 -15.64
CA ARG A 123 11.46 -19.03 -16.36
C ARG A 123 11.62 -17.63 -15.76
N HIS A 124 11.85 -17.57 -14.46
CA HIS A 124 12.17 -16.32 -13.79
C HIS A 124 13.52 -15.75 -14.27
N ASP A 125 14.53 -16.61 -14.39
CA ASP A 125 15.86 -16.23 -14.88
C ASP A 125 15.82 -15.83 -16.36
N GLU A 126 15.07 -16.56 -17.20
CA GLU A 126 14.83 -16.21 -18.61
C GLU A 126 14.14 -14.85 -18.76
N LEU A 127 13.13 -14.58 -17.92
CA LEU A 127 12.46 -13.28 -17.90
C LEU A 127 13.43 -12.14 -17.53
N GLN A 128 14.31 -12.35 -16.55
CA GLN A 128 15.32 -11.37 -16.18
C GLN A 128 16.34 -11.16 -17.31
N ALA A 129 16.84 -12.24 -17.92
CA ALA A 129 17.80 -12.17 -19.01
C ALA A 129 17.23 -11.40 -20.22
N ASN A 130 16.02 -11.73 -20.66
CA ASN A 130 15.37 -11.03 -21.77
C ASN A 130 15.15 -9.54 -21.49
N TYR A 131 14.79 -9.20 -20.24
CA TYR A 131 14.63 -7.81 -19.82
C TYR A 131 15.95 -7.05 -19.78
N ILE A 132 17.04 -7.69 -19.34
CA ILE A 132 18.38 -7.10 -19.35
C ILE A 132 18.83 -6.81 -20.79
N THR A 133 18.67 -7.78 -21.69
CA THR A 133 19.00 -7.61 -23.12
C THR A 133 18.21 -6.47 -23.75
N GLU A 134 16.92 -6.34 -23.44
CA GLU A 134 16.08 -5.25 -23.93
C GLU A 134 16.58 -3.87 -23.44
N ILE A 135 16.93 -3.75 -22.15
CA ILE A 135 17.50 -2.49 -21.61
C ILE A 135 18.84 -2.17 -22.27
N GLU A 136 19.72 -3.16 -22.44
CA GLU A 136 21.02 -2.98 -23.08
C GLU A 136 20.85 -2.47 -24.51
N HIS A 137 19.93 -3.06 -25.27
CA HIS A 137 19.61 -2.61 -26.62
C HIS A 137 19.03 -1.18 -26.64
N LEU A 138 18.05 -0.87 -25.79
CA LEU A 138 17.45 0.46 -25.69
C LEU A 138 18.46 1.53 -25.25
N LYS A 139 19.47 1.14 -24.46
CA LYS A 139 20.59 2.00 -24.08
C LYS A 139 21.53 2.27 -25.27
N GLU A 140 21.83 1.25 -26.08
CA GLU A 140 22.69 1.39 -27.26
C GLU A 140 22.10 2.36 -28.29
N ILE A 141 20.78 2.36 -28.47
CA ILE A 141 20.09 3.27 -29.40
C ILE A 141 19.80 4.67 -28.80
N GLY A 142 20.21 4.92 -27.56
CA GLY A 142 20.11 6.24 -26.92
C GLY A 142 18.71 6.63 -26.43
N GLU A 143 17.76 5.70 -26.36
CA GLU A 143 16.37 5.97 -25.94
C GLU A 143 16.15 5.94 -24.41
N LEU A 144 17.19 5.60 -23.61
CA LEU A 144 17.12 5.52 -22.15
C LEU A 144 18.27 6.24 -21.44
N GLU A 145 17.96 7.28 -20.67
CA GLU A 145 18.88 7.84 -19.66
C GLU A 145 18.78 7.06 -18.34
N MET A 146 19.90 6.48 -17.89
CA MET A 146 19.95 5.78 -16.59
C MET A 146 20.15 6.76 -15.43
N GLY A 147 19.06 7.12 -14.74
CA GLY A 147 19.11 7.75 -13.41
C GLY A 147 19.26 6.72 -12.28
N LYS A 148 19.96 7.05 -11.19
CA LYS A 148 20.05 6.19 -9.99
C LYS A 148 18.64 5.84 -9.47
N GLY A 149 18.28 4.56 -9.56
CA GLY A 149 16.98 4.02 -9.10
C GLY A 149 15.97 3.72 -10.21
N VAL A 150 16.26 4.12 -11.45
CA VAL A 150 15.48 3.80 -12.65
C VAL A 150 16.11 2.56 -13.31
N ASN A 151 15.30 1.59 -13.74
CA ASN A 151 15.71 0.36 -14.46
C ASN A 151 16.49 -0.72 -13.68
N GLN A 152 16.53 -0.70 -12.34
CA GLN A 152 17.11 -1.83 -11.58
C GLN A 152 16.39 -3.15 -11.90
N VAL A 153 17.13 -4.24 -12.09
CA VAL A 153 16.56 -5.58 -12.31
C VAL A 153 15.57 -5.86 -11.18
N GLY A 154 14.30 -6.02 -11.53
CA GLY A 154 13.24 -6.27 -10.55
C GLY A 154 12.32 -7.34 -11.05
N THR A 155 11.86 -8.19 -10.15
CA THR A 155 10.97 -9.32 -10.44
C THR A 155 9.56 -8.83 -10.75
N LEU A 156 8.89 -9.50 -11.69
CA LEU A 156 7.44 -9.39 -11.90
C LEU A 156 6.71 -9.62 -10.57
N GLN A 157 6.16 -8.55 -10.00
CA GLN A 157 5.53 -8.60 -8.70
C GLN A 157 4.11 -9.14 -8.83
N ARG A 158 3.76 -10.16 -8.05
CA ARG A 158 2.37 -10.58 -7.91
C ARG A 158 1.61 -9.58 -7.02
N PRO A 159 0.43 -9.11 -7.43
CA PRO A 159 -0.39 -8.26 -6.57
C PRO A 159 -0.81 -9.08 -5.34
N ARG A 160 -0.70 -8.48 -4.15
CA ARG A 160 -1.18 -9.08 -2.91
C ARG A 160 -2.46 -8.38 -2.48
N ASP A 161 -3.49 -9.19 -2.19
CA ASP A 161 -4.89 -8.78 -2.03
C ASP A 161 -5.18 -7.68 -0.99
N THR A 162 -4.21 -7.34 -0.13
CA THR A 162 -4.43 -6.42 0.99
C THR A 162 -3.86 -5.01 0.80
N ARG A 163 -3.09 -4.72 -0.25
CA ARG A 163 -2.44 -3.39 -0.42
C ARG A 163 -2.44 -2.90 -1.86
N TRP A 164 -3.11 -1.78 -2.11
CA TRP A 164 -3.23 -1.12 -3.42
C TRP A 164 -1.86 -0.75 -3.99
N SER A 165 -0.93 -0.35 -3.13
CA SER A 165 0.47 -0.10 -3.53
C SER A 165 1.17 -1.35 -4.10
N SER A 166 0.77 -2.56 -3.69
CA SER A 166 1.30 -3.79 -4.29
C SER A 166 0.75 -4.02 -5.71
N HIS A 167 -0.53 -3.72 -5.93
CA HIS A 167 -1.14 -3.75 -7.26
C HIS A 167 -0.46 -2.75 -8.21
N TYR A 168 -0.11 -1.56 -7.71
CA TYR A 168 0.56 -0.54 -8.51
C TYR A 168 1.96 -0.99 -8.92
N LYS A 169 2.71 -1.58 -7.98
CA LYS A 169 4.02 -2.19 -8.27
C LYS A 169 3.91 -3.32 -9.29
N SER A 170 2.89 -4.16 -9.20
CA SER A 170 2.63 -5.23 -10.19
C SER A 170 2.39 -4.68 -11.59
N ILE A 171 1.57 -3.65 -11.72
CA ILE A 171 1.29 -2.98 -13.00
C ILE A 171 2.55 -2.34 -13.57
N CYS A 172 3.29 -1.58 -12.75
CA CYS A 172 4.54 -0.97 -13.18
C CYS A 172 5.55 -2.01 -13.64
N SER A 173 5.66 -3.14 -12.91
CA SER A 173 6.55 -4.22 -13.29
C SER A 173 6.12 -4.91 -14.58
N MET A 174 4.81 -5.13 -14.79
CA MET A 174 4.29 -5.73 -16.01
C MET A 174 4.52 -4.84 -17.22
N LEU A 175 4.27 -3.52 -17.11
CA LEU A 175 4.56 -2.55 -18.18
C LEU A 175 6.04 -2.54 -18.54
N ARG A 176 6.90 -2.51 -17.52
CA ARG A 176 8.35 -2.44 -17.71
C ARG A 176 8.93 -3.71 -18.35
N MET A 177 8.39 -4.87 -18.01
CA MET A 177 8.86 -6.17 -18.51
C MET A 177 7.94 -6.70 -19.61
N TYR A 178 7.13 -5.86 -20.25
CA TYR A 178 6.05 -6.32 -21.12
C TYR A 178 6.57 -7.12 -22.32
N SER A 179 7.62 -6.64 -23.00
CA SER A 179 8.22 -7.32 -24.14
C SER A 179 8.88 -8.64 -23.72
N ALA A 180 9.72 -8.61 -22.68
CA ALA A 180 10.32 -9.81 -22.09
C ALA A 180 9.28 -10.85 -21.66
N THR A 181 8.18 -10.42 -21.05
CA THR A 181 7.04 -11.28 -20.68
C THR A 181 6.44 -11.94 -21.92
N ARG A 182 6.21 -11.18 -23.00
CA ARG A 182 5.68 -11.73 -24.26
C ARG A 182 6.62 -12.77 -24.87
N ILE A 183 7.94 -12.55 -24.85
CA ILE A 183 8.93 -13.50 -25.36
C ILE A 183 8.85 -14.81 -24.57
N VAL A 184 8.98 -14.75 -23.24
CA VAL A 184 8.95 -15.95 -22.40
C VAL A 184 7.65 -16.72 -22.54
N VAL A 185 6.49 -16.04 -22.60
CA VAL A 185 5.22 -16.74 -22.81
C VAL A 185 5.16 -17.39 -24.20
N THR A 186 5.71 -16.75 -25.24
CA THR A 186 5.79 -17.32 -26.59
C THR A 186 6.68 -18.57 -26.62
N ASP A 187 7.80 -18.54 -25.91
CA ASP A 187 8.69 -19.69 -25.76
C ASP A 187 8.00 -20.84 -25.03
N ILE A 188 7.23 -20.55 -23.97
CA ILE A 188 6.45 -21.60 -23.27
C ILE A 188 5.36 -22.18 -24.18
N ALA A 189 4.71 -21.37 -25.01
CA ALA A 189 3.68 -21.85 -25.93
C ALA A 189 4.24 -22.81 -26.98
N THR A 190 5.48 -22.61 -27.41
CA THR A 190 6.15 -23.42 -28.45
C THR A 190 6.93 -24.60 -27.87
N GLN A 191 7.64 -24.42 -26.76
CA GLN A 191 8.60 -25.37 -26.17
C GLN A 191 8.15 -25.96 -24.83
N GLY A 192 6.94 -25.63 -24.35
CA GLY A 192 6.43 -26.11 -23.07
C GLY A 192 6.39 -27.64 -22.98
N THR A 193 6.80 -28.18 -21.82
CA THR A 193 6.97 -29.63 -21.64
C THR A 193 5.64 -30.36 -21.50
N THR A 194 4.58 -29.68 -21.08
CA THR A 194 3.24 -30.25 -20.92
C THR A 194 2.22 -29.57 -21.82
N PHE A 195 1.14 -30.29 -22.14
CA PHE A 195 0.00 -29.72 -22.86
C PHE A 195 -0.63 -28.54 -22.10
N ALA A 196 -0.79 -28.67 -20.77
CA ALA A 196 -1.35 -27.62 -19.93
C ALA A 196 -0.51 -26.32 -19.99
N GLN A 197 0.82 -26.43 -19.87
CA GLN A 197 1.71 -25.28 -19.95
C GLN A 197 1.60 -24.54 -21.28
N ARG A 198 1.56 -25.28 -22.40
CA ARG A 198 1.40 -24.69 -23.74
C ARG A 198 0.03 -24.02 -23.90
N GLY A 199 -1.03 -24.66 -23.41
CA GLY A 199 -2.39 -24.10 -23.40
C GLY A 199 -2.50 -22.81 -22.59
N ASP A 200 -1.96 -22.81 -21.37
CA ASP A 200 -1.95 -21.63 -20.49
C ASP A 200 -1.15 -20.47 -21.10
N ALA A 201 -0.01 -20.77 -21.72
CA ALA A 201 0.81 -19.77 -22.40
C ALA A 201 0.11 -19.19 -23.64
N LEU A 202 -0.56 -20.01 -24.44
CA LEU A 202 -1.39 -19.53 -25.56
C LEU A 202 -2.51 -18.61 -25.08
N ASN A 203 -3.15 -18.93 -23.96
CA ASN A 203 -4.15 -18.06 -23.35
C ASN A 203 -3.53 -16.74 -22.86
N ALA A 204 -2.37 -16.79 -22.22
CA ALA A 204 -1.65 -15.61 -21.75
C ALA A 204 -1.25 -14.68 -22.93
N ILE A 205 -0.84 -15.24 -24.08
CA ILE A 205 -0.57 -14.45 -25.30
C ILE A 205 -1.82 -13.73 -25.78
N LYS A 206 -2.96 -14.42 -25.85
CA LYS A 206 -4.24 -13.81 -26.26
C LYS A 206 -4.63 -12.66 -25.32
N LEU A 207 -4.45 -12.84 -24.02
CA LEU A 207 -4.71 -11.80 -23.02
C LEU A 207 -3.77 -10.60 -23.22
N LEU A 208 -2.47 -10.83 -23.31
CA LEU A 208 -1.47 -9.79 -23.49
C LEU A 208 -1.72 -8.98 -24.78
N MET A 209 -2.16 -9.62 -25.86
CA MET A 209 -2.46 -8.97 -27.14
C MET A 209 -3.86 -8.36 -27.24
N SER A 210 -4.72 -8.58 -26.25
CA SER A 210 -6.07 -8.03 -26.26
C SER A 210 -6.05 -6.53 -25.99
N TYR A 211 -6.87 -5.79 -26.74
CA TYR A 211 -7.05 -4.35 -26.54
C TYR A 211 -7.47 -4.05 -25.09
N GLU A 212 -8.42 -4.81 -24.55
CA GLU A 212 -8.96 -4.61 -23.21
C GLU A 212 -7.88 -4.70 -22.14
N PHE A 213 -7.01 -5.71 -22.19
CA PHE A 213 -5.93 -5.88 -21.21
C PHE A 213 -4.94 -4.71 -21.26
N VAL A 214 -4.48 -4.35 -22.47
CA VAL A 214 -3.50 -3.27 -22.65
C VAL A 214 -4.10 -1.92 -22.26
N PHE A 215 -5.33 -1.64 -22.68
CA PHE A 215 -6.04 -0.41 -22.34
C PHE A 215 -6.19 -0.25 -20.83
N ILE A 216 -6.71 -1.27 -20.14
CA ILE A 216 -6.91 -1.22 -18.68
C ILE A 216 -5.56 -1.13 -17.96
N LEU A 217 -4.51 -1.83 -18.43
CA LEU A 217 -3.16 -1.75 -17.87
C LEU A 217 -2.66 -0.30 -17.81
N HIS A 218 -2.80 0.45 -18.91
CA HIS A 218 -2.37 1.84 -18.99
C HIS A 218 -3.27 2.79 -18.18
N VAL A 219 -4.59 2.65 -18.28
CA VAL A 219 -5.54 3.50 -17.54
C VAL A 219 -5.36 3.34 -16.03
N VAL A 220 -5.29 2.09 -15.56
CA VAL A 220 -5.13 1.81 -14.12
C VAL A 220 -3.75 2.25 -13.64
N LYS A 221 -2.68 2.15 -14.45
CA LYS A 221 -1.37 2.69 -14.09
C LYS A 221 -1.43 4.19 -13.77
N GLU A 222 -2.10 5.00 -14.59
CA GLU A 222 -2.22 6.45 -14.36
C GLU A 222 -3.04 6.78 -13.11
N ILE A 223 -4.20 6.14 -12.94
CA ILE A 223 -5.04 6.30 -11.75
C ILE A 223 -4.25 5.92 -10.49
N MET A 224 -3.57 4.78 -10.54
CA MET A 224 -2.82 4.28 -9.40
C MET A 224 -1.62 5.15 -9.07
N ALA A 225 -0.93 5.73 -10.05
CA ALA A 225 0.19 6.65 -9.83
C ALA A 225 -0.23 7.88 -9.01
N ILE A 226 -1.38 8.48 -9.33
CA ILE A 226 -1.94 9.61 -8.58
C ILE A 226 -2.26 9.19 -7.14
N THR A 227 -2.94 8.05 -6.98
CA THR A 227 -3.36 7.56 -5.67
C THR A 227 -2.18 7.13 -4.78
N ASP A 228 -1.12 6.59 -5.38
CA ASP A 228 0.11 6.20 -4.69
C ASP A 228 0.89 7.44 -4.24
N GLY A 229 0.95 8.49 -5.07
CA GLY A 229 1.49 9.80 -4.68
C GLY A 229 0.75 10.40 -3.48
N LEU A 230 -0.59 10.36 -3.49
CA LEU A 230 -1.41 10.79 -2.35
C LEU A 230 -1.17 9.93 -1.11
N PHE A 231 -1.07 8.60 -1.26
CA PHE A 231 -0.79 7.68 -0.16
C PHE A 231 0.54 8.00 0.53
N HIS A 232 1.61 8.23 -0.24
CA HIS A 232 2.90 8.65 0.29
C HIS A 232 2.82 10.02 0.96
N ALA A 233 2.14 11.00 0.34
CA ALA A 233 1.95 12.33 0.94
C ALA A 233 1.21 12.27 2.29
N LEU A 234 0.21 11.38 2.43
CA LEU A 234 -0.51 11.16 3.69
C LEU A 234 0.35 10.50 4.78
N GLN A 235 1.46 9.85 4.41
CA GLN A 235 2.40 9.21 5.32
C GLN A 235 3.65 10.06 5.61
N GLN A 236 3.93 11.07 4.78
CA GLN A 236 5.08 11.93 4.97
C GLN A 236 4.98 12.74 6.27
N LYS A 237 6.14 12.93 6.91
CA LYS A 237 6.34 13.71 8.13
C LYS A 237 6.27 15.22 7.84
N VAL A 238 5.20 15.70 7.22
CA VAL A 238 5.07 17.13 6.90
C VAL A 238 4.46 17.86 8.11
N PRO A 239 4.89 19.10 8.45
CA PRO A 239 4.37 19.88 9.58
C PRO A 239 2.90 20.34 9.46
N ARG A 240 2.09 19.81 8.53
CA ARG A 240 0.77 20.37 8.19
C ARG A 240 -0.40 19.86 9.04
N HIS A 241 -0.16 19.27 10.21
CA HIS A 241 -1.27 18.88 11.09
C HIS A 241 -1.78 20.00 12.00
N CYS A 242 -1.11 21.16 12.10
CA CYS A 242 -1.69 22.28 12.84
C CYS A 242 -3.01 22.82 12.26
N LYS A 243 -3.36 22.54 10.98
CA LYS A 243 -4.67 22.93 10.43
C LYS A 243 -5.77 21.90 10.62
N CYS A 244 -5.47 20.59 10.65
CA CYS A 244 -6.48 19.56 10.94
C CYS A 244 -6.85 19.53 12.43
N TYR A 245 -5.88 19.72 13.34
CA TYR A 245 -6.15 19.88 14.77
C TYR A 245 -6.95 21.18 15.06
N ALA A 246 -6.65 22.30 14.37
CA ALA A 246 -7.37 23.56 14.55
C ALA A 246 -8.82 23.52 14.01
N HIS A 247 -9.09 22.82 12.90
CA HIS A 247 -10.46 22.69 12.39
C HIS A 247 -11.36 21.80 13.27
N GLY A 248 -10.79 20.81 13.97
CA GLY A 248 -11.52 20.00 14.96
C GLY A 248 -11.95 20.79 16.21
N PHE A 249 -11.16 21.77 16.63
CA PHE A 249 -11.53 22.71 17.70
C PHE A 249 -12.66 23.64 17.25
N HIS A 250 -12.58 24.22 16.05
CA HIS A 250 -13.64 25.12 15.54
C HIS A 250 -14.99 24.43 15.28
N TYR A 251 -15.03 23.14 14.96
CA TYR A 251 -16.30 22.43 14.73
C TYR A 251 -17.05 22.10 16.03
N LYS A 252 -16.35 21.88 17.16
CA LYS A 252 -17.01 21.65 18.46
C LYS A 252 -17.57 22.94 19.06
N ASP A 253 -16.90 24.08 18.86
CA ASP A 253 -17.40 25.39 19.30
C ASP A 253 -18.60 25.88 18.48
N ALA A 254 -18.72 25.44 17.22
CA ALA A 254 -19.89 25.74 16.38
C ALA A 254 -21.15 24.93 16.82
N TYR A 255 -20.97 23.70 17.30
CA TYR A 255 -22.08 22.84 17.72
C TYR A 255 -22.62 23.17 19.14
N SER A 256 -21.79 23.75 20.02
CA SER A 256 -22.23 24.19 21.36
C SER A 256 -23.04 25.49 21.33
N LYS A 257 -22.91 26.31 20.27
CA LYS A 257 -23.70 27.54 20.06
C LYS A 257 -25.08 27.32 19.45
N PHE A 258 -25.39 26.14 18.94
CA PHE A 258 -26.70 25.81 18.35
C PHE A 258 -27.67 25.06 19.30
N LYS A 259 -27.28 24.89 20.57
CA LYS A 259 -28.10 24.23 21.61
C LYS A 259 -28.35 25.12 22.85
N ARG A 260 -28.57 26.42 22.62
CA ARG A 260 -29.22 27.30 23.60
C ARG A 260 -30.38 28.00 22.95
#